data_AF-A0A835UYH8-F1
#
_entry.id   AF-A0A835UYH8-F1
#
_cell.length_a   1.000
_cell.length_b   1.000
_cell.length_c   1.000
_cell.angle_alpha   90.00
_cell.angle_beta   90.00
_cell.angle_gamma   90.00
#
_symmetry.space_group_name_H-M   'P 1'
#
loop_
_entity.id
_entity.type
_entity.pdbx_description
1 polymer ?
#
loop_
_entity_poly.entity_id
_entity_poly.type
_entity_poly.pdbx_seq_one_letter_code
_entity_poly.pdbx_strand_id
1 'polypeptide(L)'
;MSIPGEPVWTGKKPSKKPGGMAEALSMASDLGFSIPPVQEELKTSSSSSTDSNGDLIRVLRELTVIQRNIANLHVEIQGRKDDKNVAHLTHISEMEKKCESLTRMTAILKDVIQNKDRIIARLQQPYSLDCIPVEAEYQKQFSELLLKAASDYGALTASVADFQWSQNFRDPPSVWGEMLRPIPAALASCTRFFEAMSAMRDSFLTLQNLRVGHSSTPMTPNDLSVEGSNYLTPSQRRERSIGSDTMAENWRQLGGKESELGNGEARLGVNQRRLSWPPVQ
;
A
#
# COMPACT_ATOMS: atom_id res chain seq x y z
N MET A 1 -84.38 3.31 16.07
CA MET A 1 -84.07 4.29 15.01
C MET A 1 -83.57 3.47 13.82
N SER A 2 -84.45 3.04 12.93
CA SER A 2 -85.00 3.77 11.76
C SER A 2 -83.95 4.01 10.66
N ILE A 3 -84.07 3.20 9.59
CA ILE A 3 -83.53 3.38 8.22
C ILE A 3 -84.31 4.53 7.50
N PRO A 4 -84.10 4.92 6.21
CA PRO A 4 -83.03 4.71 5.20
C PRO A 4 -82.70 5.97 4.35
N GLY A 5 -81.90 5.84 3.29
CA GLY A 5 -81.80 6.85 2.22
C GLY A 5 -80.90 6.46 1.04
N GLU A 6 -81.43 5.63 0.12
CA GLU A 6 -80.96 5.50 -1.28
C GLU A 6 -81.19 6.80 -2.08
N PRO A 7 -80.52 6.96 -3.24
CA PRO A 7 -81.29 6.80 -4.48
C PRO A 7 -80.56 6.06 -5.62
N VAL A 8 -81.17 4.95 -6.05
CA VAL A 8 -81.42 4.50 -7.44
C VAL A 8 -81.15 5.55 -8.52
N TRP A 9 -80.18 5.30 -9.42
CA TRP A 9 -80.25 5.71 -10.85
C TRP A 9 -79.70 4.58 -11.75
N THR A 10 -80.64 3.75 -12.20
CA THR A 10 -80.79 3.16 -13.55
C THR A 10 -79.54 2.71 -14.30
N GLY A 11 -79.47 1.39 -14.51
CA GLY A 11 -78.47 0.75 -15.35
C GLY A 11 -78.49 1.17 -16.82
N LYS A 12 -77.30 1.11 -17.43
CA LYS A 12 -77.11 0.90 -18.85
C LYS A 12 -75.95 -0.09 -19.02
N LYS A 13 -76.18 -1.10 -19.87
CA LYS A 13 -75.22 -2.12 -20.33
C LYS A 13 -73.87 -1.49 -20.69
N PRO A 14 -72.73 -2.23 -20.57
CA PRO A 14 -71.49 -1.78 -21.20
C PRO A 14 -71.70 -1.78 -22.72
N SER A 15 -72.05 -0.63 -23.28
CA SER A 15 -72.07 -0.43 -24.72
C SER A 15 -70.65 -0.56 -25.23
N LYS A 16 -70.48 -1.47 -26.18
CA LYS A 16 -69.27 -1.73 -26.97
C LYS A 16 -68.42 -0.47 -27.12
N LYS A 17 -67.15 -0.57 -26.73
CA LYS A 17 -66.10 0.45 -26.83
C LYS A 17 -66.22 1.14 -28.20
N PRO A 18 -66.70 2.41 -28.26
CA PRO A 18 -66.79 3.12 -29.52
C PRO A 18 -65.37 3.27 -30.07
N GLY A 19 -65.15 2.91 -31.33
CA GLY A 19 -63.85 3.11 -31.98
C GLY A 19 -63.45 4.59 -31.93
N GLY A 20 -62.14 4.88 -31.97
CA GLY A 20 -61.59 6.20 -31.65
C GLY A 20 -62.21 7.40 -32.40
N MET A 21 -62.81 7.18 -33.58
CA MET A 21 -63.50 8.25 -34.31
C MET A 21 -64.84 8.65 -33.67
N ALA A 22 -65.58 7.71 -33.09
CA ALA A 22 -66.84 7.99 -32.40
C ALA A 22 -66.60 8.70 -31.06
N GLU A 23 -65.48 8.43 -30.38
CA GLU A 23 -65.06 9.15 -29.18
C GLU A 23 -64.63 10.59 -29.51
N ALA A 24 -63.87 10.79 -30.60
CA ALA A 24 -63.50 12.13 -31.08
C ALA A 24 -64.73 12.97 -31.49
N LEU A 25 -65.71 12.36 -32.17
CA LEU A 25 -66.97 13.02 -32.51
C LEU A 25 -67.81 13.33 -31.27
N SER A 26 -67.84 12.44 -30.28
CA SER A 26 -68.53 12.71 -29.01
C SER A 26 -67.91 13.88 -28.25
N MET A 27 -66.57 13.95 -28.19
CA MET A 27 -65.86 15.09 -27.58
C MET A 27 -66.08 16.39 -28.35
N ALA A 28 -66.12 16.35 -29.69
CA ALA A 28 -66.40 17.55 -30.49
C ALA A 28 -67.84 18.08 -30.25
N SER A 29 -68.80 17.17 -30.07
CA SER A 29 -70.17 17.53 -29.67
C SER A 29 -70.21 18.15 -28.28
N ASP A 30 -69.48 17.60 -27.30
CA ASP A 30 -69.40 18.14 -25.94
C ASP A 30 -68.74 19.52 -25.89
N LEU A 31 -67.86 19.82 -26.85
CA LEU A 31 -67.22 21.12 -27.04
C LEU A 31 -68.06 22.11 -27.88
N GLY A 32 -69.29 21.73 -28.27
CA GLY A 32 -70.24 22.60 -28.95
C GLY A 32 -70.06 22.71 -30.47
N PHE A 33 -69.26 21.84 -31.10
CA PHE A 33 -69.12 21.81 -32.55
C PHE A 33 -70.26 21.01 -33.20
N SER A 34 -70.98 21.64 -34.14
CA SER A 34 -72.09 21.02 -34.87
C SER A 34 -71.57 19.97 -35.86
N ILE A 35 -71.89 18.71 -35.62
CA ILE A 35 -71.53 17.58 -36.51
C ILE A 35 -72.53 17.54 -37.67
N PRO A 36 -72.10 17.68 -38.94
CA PRO A 36 -72.99 17.59 -40.09
C PRO A 36 -73.54 16.15 -40.25
N PRO A 37 -74.81 15.98 -40.68
CA PRO A 37 -75.32 14.65 -40.98
C PRO A 37 -74.53 14.05 -42.14
N VAL A 38 -74.06 12.82 -41.95
CA VAL A 38 -73.31 12.04 -42.95
C VAL A 38 -74.19 11.80 -44.18
N GLN A 39 -73.99 12.59 -45.24
CA GLN A 39 -74.42 12.24 -46.59
C GLN A 39 -73.26 11.53 -47.30
N GLU A 40 -73.53 10.34 -47.81
CA GLU A 40 -72.71 9.67 -48.82
C GLU A 40 -72.67 10.54 -50.08
N GLU A 41 -71.62 11.35 -50.25
CA GLU A 41 -71.29 11.93 -51.56
C GLU A 41 -69.85 11.65 -51.94
N LEU A 42 -69.72 10.49 -52.57
CA LEU A 42 -68.69 10.19 -53.54
C LEU A 42 -68.82 11.17 -54.72
N LYS A 43 -67.94 12.18 -54.84
CA LYS A 43 -67.21 12.55 -56.09
C LYS A 43 -66.55 13.95 -56.08
N THR A 44 -65.39 13.98 -56.76
CA THR A 44 -64.76 15.10 -57.50
C THR A 44 -64.10 16.24 -56.72
N SER A 45 -62.81 16.05 -56.43
CA SER A 45 -61.78 17.11 -56.36
C SER A 45 -60.40 16.47 -56.57
N SER A 46 -60.14 16.01 -57.80
CA SER A 46 -58.84 15.44 -58.19
C SER A 46 -58.11 16.42 -59.10
N SER A 47 -57.25 17.27 -58.53
CA SER A 47 -56.09 17.88 -59.21
C SER A 47 -55.23 18.73 -58.25
N SER A 48 -54.48 18.08 -57.34
CA SER A 48 -53.24 18.58 -56.66
C SER A 48 -52.85 17.78 -55.40
N SER A 49 -53.64 16.79 -54.97
CA SER A 49 -53.54 16.18 -53.63
C SER A 49 -52.65 14.92 -53.51
N THR A 50 -52.03 14.45 -54.59
CA THR A 50 -51.27 13.18 -54.59
C THR A 50 -50.00 13.23 -53.74
N ASP A 51 -49.34 14.38 -53.70
CA ASP A 51 -48.05 14.52 -53.01
C ASP A 51 -48.22 14.62 -51.48
N SER A 52 -49.24 15.33 -51.01
CA SER A 52 -49.52 15.46 -49.55
C SER A 52 -49.92 14.13 -48.89
N ASN A 53 -50.62 13.26 -49.62
CA ASN A 53 -51.07 11.97 -49.10
C ASN A 53 -49.88 10.99 -49.03
N GLY A 54 -48.95 11.06 -50.00
CA GLY A 54 -47.70 10.33 -49.98
C GLY A 54 -46.77 10.76 -48.84
N ASP A 55 -46.67 12.07 -48.59
CA ASP A 55 -45.90 12.61 -47.47
C ASP A 55 -46.50 12.21 -46.11
N LEU A 56 -47.83 12.22 -45.96
CA LEU A 56 -48.50 11.74 -44.75
C LEU A 56 -48.22 10.25 -44.48
N ILE A 57 -48.31 9.41 -45.51
CA ILE A 57 -48.01 7.98 -45.40
C ILE A 57 -46.54 7.77 -45.00
N ARG A 58 -45.62 8.58 -45.54
CA ARG A 58 -44.19 8.55 -45.16
C ARG A 58 -44.01 8.90 -43.68
N VAL A 59 -44.62 9.99 -43.22
CA VAL A 59 -44.56 10.43 -41.81
C VAL A 59 -45.16 9.37 -40.86
N LEU A 60 -46.26 8.73 -41.23
CA LEU A 60 -46.85 7.66 -40.41
C LEU A 60 -45.95 6.42 -40.30
N ARG A 61 -45.26 6.06 -41.39
CA ARG A 61 -44.28 4.97 -41.36
C ARG A 61 -43.08 5.33 -40.48
N GLU A 62 -42.55 6.54 -40.63
CA GLU A 62 -41.46 7.05 -39.79
C GLU A 62 -41.86 7.10 -38.31
N LEU A 63 -43.05 7.59 -38.00
CA LEU A 63 -43.60 7.58 -36.65
C LEU A 63 -43.72 6.16 -36.09
N THR A 64 -44.14 5.20 -36.90
CA THR A 64 -44.23 3.78 -36.50
C THR A 64 -42.85 3.20 -36.21
N VAL A 65 -41.84 3.54 -37.02
CA VAL A 65 -40.45 3.12 -36.78
C VAL A 65 -39.92 3.75 -35.49
N ILE A 66 -40.15 5.04 -35.28
CA ILE A 66 -39.73 5.76 -34.06
C ILE A 66 -40.44 5.16 -32.83
N GLN A 67 -41.74 4.89 -32.90
CA GLN A 67 -42.49 4.29 -31.81
C GLN A 67 -41.97 2.88 -31.46
N ARG A 68 -41.57 2.09 -32.46
CA ARG A 68 -40.91 0.79 -32.25
C ARG A 68 -39.54 0.95 -31.59
N ASN A 69 -38.76 1.93 -32.03
CA ASN A 69 -37.44 2.22 -31.46
C ASN A 69 -37.56 2.68 -30.00
N ILE A 70 -38.54 3.51 -29.66
CA ILE A 70 -38.83 3.93 -28.28
C ILE A 70 -39.19 2.71 -27.41
N ALA A 71 -40.04 1.80 -27.91
CA ALA A 71 -40.39 0.59 -27.18
C ALA A 71 -39.16 -0.31 -26.93
N ASN A 72 -38.29 -0.47 -27.94
CA ASN A 72 -37.04 -1.24 -27.78
C ASN A 72 -36.11 -0.61 -26.74
N LEU A 73 -35.93 0.71 -26.79
CA LEU A 73 -35.11 1.44 -25.82
C LEU A 73 -35.68 1.33 -24.40
N HIS A 74 -37.02 1.37 -24.24
CA HIS A 74 -37.65 1.16 -22.94
C HIS A 74 -37.35 -0.24 -22.37
N VAL A 75 -37.43 -1.29 -23.21
CA VAL A 75 -37.08 -2.65 -22.78
C VAL A 75 -35.61 -2.75 -22.40
N GLU A 76 -34.72 -2.14 -23.17
CA GLU A 76 -33.28 -2.17 -22.87
C GLU A 76 -32.95 -1.43 -21.56
N ILE A 77 -33.50 -0.22 -21.37
CA ILE A 77 -33.32 0.56 -20.14
C ILE A 77 -33.84 -0.22 -18.94
N GLN A 78 -35.03 -0.82 -19.06
CA GLN A 78 -35.61 -1.62 -18.00
C GLN A 78 -34.75 -2.87 -17.72
N GLY A 79 -34.27 -3.55 -18.75
CA GLY A 79 -33.36 -4.68 -18.61
C GLY A 79 -32.07 -4.33 -17.87
N ARG A 80 -31.43 -3.18 -18.21
CA ARG A 80 -30.22 -2.73 -17.49
C ARG A 80 -30.50 -2.29 -16.06
N LYS A 81 -31.67 -1.69 -15.81
CA LYS A 81 -32.11 -1.34 -14.45
C LYS A 81 -32.28 -2.59 -13.59
N ASP A 82 -32.91 -3.62 -14.14
CA ASP A 82 -33.14 -4.89 -13.45
C ASP A 82 -31.83 -5.65 -13.25
N ASP A 83 -30.95 -5.70 -14.25
CA ASP A 83 -29.60 -6.27 -14.13
C ASP A 83 -28.81 -5.58 -13.01
N LYS A 84 -28.77 -4.24 -12.99
CA LYS A 84 -28.11 -3.50 -11.91
C LYS A 84 -28.70 -3.83 -10.52
N ASN A 85 -30.02 -4.01 -10.44
CA ASN A 85 -30.68 -4.34 -9.18
C ASN A 85 -30.27 -5.73 -8.66
N VAL A 86 -30.10 -6.71 -9.54
CA VAL A 86 -29.72 -8.08 -9.17
C VAL A 86 -28.22 -8.37 -9.26
N ALA A 87 -27.43 -7.42 -9.77
CA ALA A 87 -26.02 -7.63 -10.10
C ALA A 87 -25.18 -8.14 -8.92
N HIS A 88 -25.45 -7.64 -7.72
CA HIS A 88 -24.79 -8.05 -6.48
C HIS A 88 -24.99 -9.54 -6.10
N LEU A 89 -25.91 -10.24 -6.77
CA LEU A 89 -26.19 -11.68 -6.61
C LEU A 89 -25.89 -12.48 -7.87
N THR A 90 -26.05 -11.87 -9.06
CA THR A 90 -25.91 -12.57 -10.35
C THR A 90 -24.52 -12.43 -10.96
N HIS A 91 -23.81 -11.32 -10.72
CA HIS A 91 -22.48 -11.11 -11.26
C HIS A 91 -21.47 -11.93 -10.46
N ILE A 92 -20.71 -12.77 -11.16
CA ILE A 92 -19.71 -13.65 -10.58
C ILE A 92 -18.64 -12.84 -9.85
N SER A 93 -18.26 -11.67 -10.36
CA SER A 93 -17.26 -10.78 -9.74
C SER A 93 -17.67 -10.26 -8.35
N GLU A 94 -18.95 -9.91 -8.16
CA GLU A 94 -19.48 -9.50 -6.85
C GLU A 94 -19.54 -10.67 -5.88
N MET A 95 -19.87 -11.87 -6.37
CA MET A 95 -19.86 -13.09 -5.56
C MET A 95 -18.44 -13.49 -5.14
N GLU A 96 -17.48 -13.38 -6.06
CA GLU A 96 -16.06 -13.65 -5.80
C GLU A 96 -15.51 -12.70 -4.74
N LYS A 97 -15.78 -11.40 -4.86
CA LYS A 97 -15.40 -10.41 -3.84
C LYS A 97 -15.97 -10.73 -2.45
N LYS A 98 -17.22 -11.20 -2.38
CA LYS A 98 -17.83 -11.67 -1.12
C LYS A 98 -17.12 -12.91 -0.59
N CYS A 99 -16.79 -13.87 -1.45
CA CYS A 99 -16.05 -15.08 -1.08
C CYS A 99 -14.65 -14.76 -0.54
N GLU A 100 -13.92 -13.83 -1.18
CA GLU A 100 -12.62 -13.35 -0.70
C GLU A 100 -12.72 -12.65 0.65
N SER A 101 -13.75 -11.81 0.84
CA SER A 101 -14.00 -11.14 2.12
C SER A 101 -14.28 -12.15 3.23
N LEU A 102 -15.11 -13.15 2.95
CA LEU A 102 -15.45 -14.21 3.89
C LEU A 102 -14.25 -15.10 4.20
N THR A 103 -13.42 -15.41 3.20
CA THR A 103 -12.16 -16.14 3.38
C THR A 103 -11.19 -15.35 4.27
N ARG A 104 -11.02 -14.04 4.04
CA ARG A 104 -10.20 -13.17 4.91
C ARG A 104 -10.70 -13.15 6.35
N MET A 105 -12.00 -12.94 6.57
CA MET A 105 -12.59 -12.98 7.91
C MET A 105 -12.41 -14.34 8.57
N THR A 106 -12.58 -15.43 7.82
CA THR A 106 -12.39 -16.80 8.32
C THR A 106 -10.94 -17.03 8.73
N ALA A 107 -9.98 -16.55 7.94
CA ALA A 107 -8.55 -16.65 8.28
C ALA A 107 -8.21 -15.88 9.56
N ILE A 108 -8.70 -14.65 9.70
CA ILE A 108 -8.51 -13.84 10.91
C ILE A 108 -9.13 -14.53 12.12
N LEU A 109 -10.37 -15.01 12.00
CA LEU A 109 -11.06 -15.66 13.12
C LEU A 109 -10.35 -16.96 13.52
N LYS A 110 -9.87 -17.73 12.55
CA LYS A 110 -9.07 -18.93 12.79
C LYS A 110 -7.79 -18.60 13.54
N ASP A 111 -7.08 -17.54 13.14
CA ASP A 111 -5.86 -17.09 13.81
C ASP A 111 -6.15 -16.68 15.27
N VAL A 112 -7.23 -15.93 15.52
CA VAL A 112 -7.65 -15.56 16.88
C VAL A 112 -7.97 -16.80 17.73
N ILE A 113 -8.69 -17.78 17.17
CA ILE A 113 -9.03 -19.03 17.88
C ILE A 113 -7.77 -19.84 18.19
N GLN A 114 -6.84 -19.96 17.22
CA GLN A 114 -5.58 -20.70 17.41
C GLN A 114 -4.69 -20.03 18.46
N ASN A 115 -4.71 -18.70 18.56
CA ASN A 115 -3.93 -17.94 19.53
C ASN A 115 -4.67 -17.67 20.86
N LYS A 116 -5.86 -18.23 21.10
CA LYS A 116 -6.72 -17.83 22.24
C LYS A 116 -6.00 -17.91 23.59
N ASP A 117 -5.26 -18.99 23.85
CA ASP A 117 -4.63 -19.20 25.16
C ASP A 117 -3.44 -18.26 25.36
N ARG A 118 -2.72 -17.92 24.28
CA ARG A 118 -1.68 -16.90 24.28
C ARG A 118 -2.25 -15.51 24.53
N ILE A 119 -3.36 -15.16 23.89
CA ILE A 119 -4.06 -13.89 24.10
C ILE A 119 -4.56 -13.80 25.54
N ILE A 120 -5.21 -14.86 26.05
CA ILE A 120 -5.67 -14.95 27.44
C ILE A 120 -4.50 -14.78 28.41
N ALA A 121 -3.40 -15.50 28.20
CA ALA A 121 -2.21 -15.37 29.05
C ALA A 121 -1.67 -13.94 29.06
N ARG A 122 -1.60 -13.27 27.90
CA ARG A 122 -1.17 -11.86 27.82
C ARG A 122 -2.14 -10.89 28.49
N LEU A 123 -3.44 -11.14 28.42
CA LEU A 123 -4.47 -10.29 29.05
C LEU A 123 -4.56 -10.52 30.55
N GLN A 124 -4.28 -11.74 31.02
CA GLN A 124 -4.30 -12.11 32.43
C GLN A 124 -2.97 -11.87 33.14
N GLN A 125 -1.87 -11.69 32.40
CA GLN A 125 -0.59 -11.31 32.99
C GLN A 125 -0.78 -10.00 33.78
N PRO A 126 -0.51 -9.98 35.10
CA PRO A 126 -0.53 -8.75 35.86
C PRO A 126 0.51 -7.83 35.23
N TYR A 127 0.09 -6.63 34.80
CA TYR A 127 0.94 -5.64 34.13
C TYR A 127 2.29 -5.52 34.84
N SER A 128 3.33 -6.18 34.31
CA SER A 128 4.62 -6.36 34.99
C SER A 128 5.78 -5.68 34.25
N LEU A 129 5.49 -4.76 33.34
CA LEU A 129 6.49 -3.99 32.61
C LEU A 129 6.07 -2.54 32.62
N ASP A 130 6.93 -1.67 33.16
CA ASP A 130 6.84 -0.21 33.24
C ASP A 130 5.86 0.38 32.22
N CYS A 131 4.58 0.40 32.58
CA CYS A 131 3.53 0.88 31.71
C CYS A 131 3.23 2.31 32.10
N ILE A 132 3.24 3.19 31.10
CA ILE A 132 2.71 4.54 31.27
C ILE A 132 1.19 4.39 31.15
N PRO A 133 0.42 4.63 32.22
CA PRO A 133 -1.03 4.63 32.12
C PRO A 133 -1.44 5.78 31.18
N VAL A 134 -2.29 5.47 30.20
CA VAL A 134 -2.82 6.45 29.25
C VAL A 134 -4.32 6.26 29.17
N GLU A 135 -5.06 7.32 29.46
CA GLU A 135 -6.52 7.34 29.37
C GLU A 135 -6.95 7.08 27.92
N ALA A 136 -8.09 6.42 27.74
CA ALA A 136 -8.59 6.03 26.42
C ALA A 136 -8.72 7.21 25.44
N GLU A 137 -9.01 8.41 25.95
CA GLU A 137 -9.12 9.65 25.17
C GLU A 137 -7.79 10.17 24.60
N TYR A 138 -6.66 9.78 25.21
CA TYR A 138 -5.31 10.22 24.80
C TYR A 138 -4.50 9.12 24.10
N GLN A 139 -5.02 7.90 23.99
CA GLN A 139 -4.28 6.77 23.40
C GLN A 139 -3.83 7.04 21.96
N LYS A 140 -4.67 7.72 21.17
CA LYS A 140 -4.33 8.07 19.79
C LYS A 140 -3.14 9.03 19.75
N GLN A 141 -3.23 10.13 20.47
CA GLN A 141 -2.19 11.17 20.54
C GLN A 141 -0.89 10.60 21.12
N PHE A 142 -0.98 9.72 22.12
CA PHE A 142 0.17 9.03 22.69
C PHE A 142 0.83 8.08 21.69
N SER A 143 0.05 7.30 20.93
CA SER A 143 0.60 6.43 19.88
C SER A 143 1.29 7.22 18.76
N GLU A 144 0.73 8.37 18.37
CA GLU A 144 1.34 9.27 17.41
C GLU A 144 2.64 9.89 17.94
N LEU A 145 2.67 10.28 19.23
CA LEU A 145 3.87 10.77 19.90
C LEU A 145 4.96 9.70 19.95
N LEU A 146 4.61 8.45 20.31
CA LEU A 146 5.55 7.33 20.31
C LEU A 146 6.14 7.08 18.92
N LEU A 147 5.30 7.16 17.87
CA LEU A 147 5.77 6.96 16.50
C LEU A 147 6.76 8.06 16.07
N LYS A 148 6.47 9.32 16.41
CA LYS A 148 7.40 10.45 16.17
C LYS A 148 8.67 10.36 17.02
N ALA A 149 8.54 10.00 18.29
CA ALA A 149 9.70 9.83 19.16
C ALA A 149 10.60 8.67 18.71
N ALA A 150 10.00 7.59 18.17
CA ALA A 150 10.73 6.46 17.62
C ALA A 150 11.49 6.83 16.33
N SER A 151 10.91 7.66 15.45
CA SER A 151 11.62 8.13 14.26
C SER A 151 12.82 9.01 14.61
N ASP A 152 12.72 9.77 15.69
CA ASP A 152 13.70 10.80 16.05
C ASP A 152 14.67 10.34 17.15
N TYR A 153 14.53 9.10 17.66
CA TYR A 153 15.30 8.59 18.79
C TYR A 153 16.81 8.63 18.57
N GLY A 154 17.28 8.32 17.35
CA GLY A 154 18.69 8.39 17.00
C GLY A 154 19.24 9.82 17.05
N ALA A 155 18.50 10.77 16.48
CA ALA A 155 18.87 12.18 16.48
C ALA A 155 18.81 12.80 17.90
N LEU A 156 17.80 12.41 18.69
CA LEU A 156 17.67 12.81 20.09
C LEU A 156 18.83 12.28 20.94
N THR A 157 19.22 11.02 20.76
CA THR A 157 20.36 10.43 21.47
C THR A 157 21.67 11.12 21.12
N ALA A 158 21.90 11.40 19.83
CA ALA A 158 23.05 12.17 19.38
C ALA A 158 23.07 13.58 19.97
N SER A 159 21.92 14.27 19.97
CA SER A 159 21.81 15.62 20.53
C SER A 159 22.04 15.65 22.05
N VAL A 160 21.56 14.65 22.78
CA VAL A 160 21.84 14.51 24.22
C VAL A 160 23.33 14.24 24.46
N ALA A 161 23.97 13.41 23.63
CA ALA A 161 25.40 13.17 23.71
C ALA A 161 26.21 14.44 23.39
N ASP A 162 25.82 15.22 22.38
CA ASP A 162 26.45 16.50 22.02
C ASP A 162 26.30 17.54 23.14
N PHE A 163 25.12 17.56 23.80
CA PHE A 163 24.90 18.41 24.97
C PHE A 163 25.78 17.98 26.15
N GLN A 164 25.89 16.68 26.42
CA GLN A 164 26.80 16.17 27.44
C GLN A 164 28.27 16.45 27.11
N TRP A 165 28.65 16.33 25.84
CA TRP A 165 29.99 16.66 25.37
C TRP A 165 30.32 18.14 25.56
N SER A 166 29.42 19.04 25.14
CA SER A 166 29.59 20.49 25.32
C SER A 166 29.55 20.93 26.78
N GLN A 167 28.75 20.29 27.64
CA GLN A 167 28.76 20.50 29.10
C GLN A 167 30.11 20.14 29.73
N ASN A 168 30.75 19.09 29.24
CA ASN A 168 32.06 18.64 29.72
C ASN A 168 33.20 19.48 29.13
N PHE A 169 32.98 20.18 28.02
CA PHE A 169 33.97 21.02 27.35
C PHE A 169 33.91 22.45 27.87
N ARG A 170 34.68 22.76 28.92
CA ARG A 170 34.70 24.09 29.54
C ARG A 170 35.66 25.08 28.89
N ASP A 171 36.50 24.62 27.98
CA ASP A 171 37.50 25.47 27.33
C ASP A 171 36.88 26.31 26.20
N PRO A 172 37.21 27.61 26.13
CA PRO A 172 36.61 28.51 25.15
C PRO A 172 37.02 28.13 23.70
N PRO A 173 36.16 28.42 22.71
CA PRO A 173 36.43 28.12 21.29
C PRO A 173 37.76 28.66 20.74
N SER A 174 38.34 29.66 21.40
CA SER A 174 39.65 30.22 21.03
C SER A 174 40.81 29.23 21.13
N VAL A 175 40.71 28.19 21.96
CA VAL A 175 41.79 27.19 22.18
C VAL A 175 41.69 26.01 21.20
N TRP A 176 40.55 25.85 20.52
CA TRP A 176 40.28 24.69 19.66
C TRP A 176 41.24 24.61 18.49
N GLY A 177 41.67 25.75 17.94
CA GLY A 177 42.64 25.80 16.85
C GLY A 177 43.99 25.19 17.23
N GLU A 178 44.42 25.34 18.49
CA GLU A 178 45.66 24.73 18.98
C GLU A 178 45.48 23.25 19.28
N MET A 179 44.34 22.88 19.86
CA MET A 179 44.01 21.49 20.19
C MET A 179 43.82 20.62 18.95
N LEU A 180 43.27 21.16 17.86
CA LEU A 180 43.04 20.44 16.60
C LEU A 180 44.26 20.41 15.69
N ARG A 181 45.27 21.28 15.91
CA ARG A 181 46.50 21.37 15.12
C ARG A 181 47.23 20.02 14.91
N PRO A 182 47.26 19.08 15.88
CA PRO A 182 47.91 17.78 15.69
C PRO A 182 47.23 16.87 14.66
N ILE A 183 45.92 17.03 14.40
CA ILE A 183 45.17 16.12 13.50
C ILE A 183 45.62 16.29 12.03
N PRO A 184 45.65 17.50 11.44
CA PRO A 184 46.19 17.70 10.10
C PRO A 184 47.67 17.29 9.99
N ALA A 185 48.47 17.52 11.04
CA ALA A 185 49.88 17.11 11.07
C ALA A 185 50.03 15.58 11.02
N ALA A 186 49.23 14.85 11.80
CA ALA A 186 49.21 13.39 11.77
C ALA A 186 48.75 12.86 10.40
N LEU A 187 47.70 13.43 9.81
CA LEU A 187 47.22 13.04 8.47
C LEU A 187 48.29 13.27 7.40
N ALA A 188 48.96 14.44 7.41
CA ALA A 188 50.04 14.72 6.49
C ALA A 188 51.23 13.75 6.66
N SER A 189 51.51 13.31 7.89
CA SER A 189 52.52 12.29 8.15
C SER A 189 52.11 10.94 7.57
N CYS A 190 50.85 10.50 7.75
CA CYS A 190 50.32 9.27 7.17
C CYS A 190 50.38 9.29 5.63
N THR A 191 50.04 10.42 5.00
CA THR A 191 50.14 10.59 3.55
C THR A 191 51.59 10.47 3.08
N ARG A 192 52.53 11.17 3.74
CA ARG A 192 53.96 11.05 3.42
C ARG A 192 54.50 9.63 3.59
N PHE A 193 54.08 8.91 4.63
CA PHE A 193 54.44 7.51 4.81
C PHE A 193 53.90 6.64 3.67
N PHE A 194 52.66 6.85 3.25
CA PHE A 194 52.07 6.11 2.12
C PHE A 194 52.79 6.39 0.79
N GLU A 195 53.12 7.66 0.54
CA GLU A 195 53.90 8.08 -0.63
C GLU A 195 55.30 7.45 -0.63
N ALA A 196 56.00 7.49 0.51
CA ALA A 196 57.30 6.86 0.66
C ALA A 196 57.25 5.34 0.44
N MET A 197 56.25 4.66 0.99
CA MET A 197 56.03 3.22 0.78
C MET A 197 55.70 2.89 -0.68
N SER A 198 54.95 3.76 -1.36
CA SER A 198 54.62 3.60 -2.78
C SER A 198 55.85 3.80 -3.65
N ALA A 199 56.63 4.86 -3.41
CA ALA A 199 57.90 5.09 -4.11
C ALA A 199 58.91 3.95 -3.90
N MET A 200 59.00 3.40 -2.68
CA MET A 200 59.84 2.24 -2.40
C MET A 200 59.41 1.02 -3.23
N ARG A 201 58.11 0.74 -3.31
CA ARG A 201 57.57 -0.35 -4.13
C ARG A 201 57.84 -0.13 -5.62
N ASP A 202 57.68 1.09 -6.13
CA ASP A 202 57.97 1.41 -7.52
C ASP A 202 59.47 1.26 -7.83
N SER A 203 60.35 1.64 -6.89
CA SER A 203 61.80 1.41 -7.01
C SER A 203 62.17 -0.07 -7.03
N PHE A 204 61.44 -0.91 -6.30
CA PHE A 204 61.66 -2.35 -6.32
C PHE A 204 61.21 -2.98 -7.65
N LEU A 205 60.09 -2.51 -8.22
CA LEU A 205 59.63 -2.91 -9.55
C LEU A 205 60.64 -2.53 -10.64
N THR A 206 61.21 -1.32 -10.60
CA THR A 206 62.24 -0.92 -11.57
C THR A 206 63.51 -1.77 -11.43
N LEU A 207 63.96 -2.07 -10.20
CA LEU A 207 65.08 -2.98 -9.97
C LEU A 207 64.82 -4.41 -10.49
N GLN A 208 63.59 -4.93 -10.33
CA GLN A 208 63.22 -6.22 -10.90
C GLN A 208 63.27 -6.20 -12.42
N ASN A 209 62.72 -5.16 -13.06
CA ASN A 209 62.75 -5.02 -14.52
C ASN A 209 64.19 -4.94 -15.06
N LEU A 210 65.11 -4.25 -14.36
CA LEU A 210 66.53 -4.21 -14.72
C LEU A 210 67.22 -5.56 -14.53
N ARG A 211 66.84 -6.33 -13.51
CA ARG A 211 67.34 -7.68 -13.26
C ARG A 211 66.85 -8.69 -14.31
N VAL A 212 65.66 -8.51 -14.87
CA VAL A 212 65.10 -9.37 -15.91
C VAL A 212 65.56 -8.94 -17.33
N GLY A 213 65.96 -7.69 -17.52
CA GLY A 213 66.33 -7.11 -18.83
C GLY A 213 67.71 -7.44 -19.40
N HIS A 214 68.54 -8.27 -18.75
CA HIS A 214 69.88 -8.65 -19.26
C HIS A 214 70.25 -10.12 -19.01
N SER A 215 69.32 -11.04 -19.26
CA SER A 215 69.68 -12.46 -19.35
C SER A 215 69.17 -13.06 -20.65
N SER A 216 69.98 -12.88 -21.70
CA SER A 216 69.86 -13.62 -22.94
C SER A 216 71.22 -14.22 -23.27
N THR A 217 71.55 -15.34 -22.61
CA THR A 217 72.19 -16.53 -23.20
C THR A 217 72.17 -17.68 -22.18
N PRO A 218 71.87 -18.93 -22.61
CA PRO A 218 71.67 -20.06 -21.72
C PRO A 218 72.99 -20.82 -21.50
N MET A 219 73.30 -21.17 -20.24
CA MET A 219 74.22 -22.27 -19.94
C MET A 219 73.97 -22.78 -18.52
N THR A 220 73.20 -23.86 -18.42
CA THR A 220 73.38 -24.90 -17.40
C THR A 220 74.43 -25.91 -17.93
N PRO A 221 75.15 -26.72 -17.11
CA PRO A 221 74.68 -27.23 -15.81
C PRO A 221 75.75 -27.45 -14.71
N ASN A 222 75.22 -27.91 -13.56
CA ASN A 222 75.80 -28.73 -12.50
C ASN A 222 76.35 -28.09 -11.21
N ASP A 223 75.57 -28.33 -10.15
CA ASP A 223 75.93 -28.94 -8.87
C ASP A 223 77.16 -28.42 -8.13
N LEU A 224 76.91 -27.82 -6.96
CA LEU A 224 77.29 -28.43 -5.67
C LEU A 224 76.44 -27.84 -4.54
N SER A 225 75.74 -28.74 -3.86
CA SER A 225 75.00 -28.55 -2.63
C SER A 225 75.94 -28.31 -1.44
N VAL A 226 75.69 -27.31 -0.58
CA VAL A 226 75.82 -27.35 0.90
C VAL A 226 75.12 -26.12 1.49
N GLU A 227 73.92 -26.37 2.03
CA GLU A 227 73.40 -25.98 3.35
C GLU A 227 73.80 -24.64 4.01
N GLY A 228 72.79 -23.76 4.17
CA GLY A 228 72.84 -22.54 4.97
C GLY A 228 71.54 -21.75 4.94
N SER A 229 70.39 -22.44 5.06
CA SER A 229 69.03 -21.88 4.99
C SER A 229 68.62 -21.27 6.33
N ASN A 230 68.64 -19.94 6.44
CA ASN A 230 67.98 -19.17 7.51
C ASN A 230 67.63 -17.76 7.01
N TYR A 231 66.69 -17.67 6.07
CA TYR A 231 65.89 -16.45 5.88
C TYR A 231 64.44 -16.88 5.65
N LEU A 232 63.63 -16.66 6.69
CA LEU A 232 62.18 -16.82 6.63
C LEU A 232 61.61 -15.80 5.66
N THR A 233 61.32 -16.23 4.45
CA THR A 233 60.43 -15.54 3.52
C THR A 233 59.00 -15.60 4.09
N PRO A 234 58.33 -14.47 4.38
CA PRO A 234 56.91 -14.52 4.69
C PRO A 234 56.14 -14.96 3.43
N SER A 235 55.31 -15.97 3.63
CA SER A 235 54.48 -16.66 2.64
C SER A 235 53.73 -15.74 1.68
N GLN A 236 53.70 -16.15 0.41
CA GLN A 236 52.77 -15.73 -0.64
C GLN A 236 51.38 -15.40 -0.06
N ARG A 237 51.03 -14.11 -0.02
CA ARG A 237 49.68 -13.65 0.25
C ARG A 237 48.83 -14.00 -0.96
N ARG A 238 48.22 -15.19 -0.91
CA ARG A 238 47.14 -15.61 -1.79
C ARG A 238 46.10 -14.49 -1.86
N GLU A 239 45.91 -13.92 -3.04
CA GLU A 239 44.77 -13.08 -3.38
C GLU A 239 43.49 -13.86 -3.08
N ARG A 240 42.87 -13.54 -1.95
CA ARG A 240 41.52 -13.93 -1.61
C ARG A 240 40.67 -12.68 -1.76
N SER A 241 40.18 -12.48 -2.98
CA SER A 241 38.98 -11.68 -3.21
C SER A 241 37.82 -12.41 -2.53
N ILE A 242 37.41 -11.95 -1.34
CA ILE A 242 36.12 -12.26 -0.74
C ILE A 242 35.61 -10.96 -0.13
N GLY A 243 34.43 -10.58 -0.62
CA GLY A 243 33.79 -9.30 -0.34
C GLY A 243 33.31 -9.11 1.09
N SER A 244 32.86 -7.88 1.29
CA SER A 244 31.91 -7.43 2.31
C SER A 244 30.89 -8.51 2.70
N ASP A 245 31.05 -9.17 3.84
CA ASP A 245 29.92 -9.78 4.55
C ASP A 245 30.16 -10.13 6.04
N THR A 246 31.10 -9.47 6.73
CA THR A 246 31.45 -9.76 8.14
C THR A 246 30.67 -8.93 9.18
N MET A 247 29.51 -8.38 8.81
CA MET A 247 28.60 -7.70 9.75
C MET A 247 27.21 -8.37 9.82
N ALA A 248 26.92 -9.38 9.00
CA ALA A 248 25.60 -10.02 8.93
C ALA A 248 25.46 -11.32 9.75
N GLU A 249 26.56 -11.89 10.27
CA GLU A 249 26.52 -13.19 10.97
C GLU A 249 26.42 -13.11 12.50
N ASN A 250 26.60 -11.93 13.11
CA ASN A 250 26.59 -11.82 14.58
C ASN A 250 25.17 -11.77 15.22
N TRP A 251 24.10 -11.84 14.41
CA TRP A 251 22.71 -11.78 14.88
C TRP A 251 21.93 -13.09 14.73
N ARG A 252 22.54 -14.18 14.21
CA ARG A 252 21.90 -15.51 14.11
C ARG A 252 22.36 -16.52 15.16
N GLN A 253 23.04 -16.07 16.22
CA GLN A 253 23.63 -16.95 17.24
C GLN A 253 23.01 -16.76 18.64
N LEU A 254 21.73 -16.39 18.68
CA LEU A 254 20.92 -16.28 19.90
C LEU A 254 19.58 -17.03 19.80
N GLY A 255 19.51 -18.03 18.90
CA GLY A 255 18.37 -18.92 18.78
C GLY A 255 18.82 -20.38 18.75
N GLY A 256 18.58 -21.11 19.85
CA GLY A 256 18.63 -22.57 19.88
C GLY A 256 19.72 -23.19 20.73
N LYS A 257 19.54 -23.17 22.06
CA LYS A 257 19.96 -24.24 22.98
C LYS A 257 18.97 -24.27 24.16
N GLU A 258 17.84 -24.93 23.96
CA GLU A 258 17.09 -25.53 25.07
C GLU A 258 17.80 -26.83 25.45
N SER A 259 18.26 -26.91 26.70
CA SER A 259 18.51 -28.17 27.37
C SER A 259 17.80 -28.07 28.71
N GLU A 260 16.75 -28.88 28.86
CA GLU A 260 16.17 -29.23 30.14
C GLU A 260 17.27 -29.82 31.05
N LEU A 261 17.37 -29.33 32.28
CA LEU A 261 17.44 -30.13 33.52
C LEU A 261 17.74 -29.22 34.73
N GLY A 262 16.81 -29.21 35.69
CA GLY A 262 17.14 -29.34 37.11
C GLY A 262 17.60 -28.11 37.90
N ASN A 263 16.63 -27.45 38.53
CA ASN A 263 16.54 -27.10 39.96
C ASN A 263 17.80 -26.60 40.72
N GLY A 264 17.72 -25.40 41.31
CA GLY A 264 18.64 -24.94 42.36
C GLY A 264 18.50 -23.46 42.72
N GLU A 265 17.98 -23.19 43.92
CA GLU A 265 17.81 -21.88 44.55
C GLU A 265 19.10 -21.05 44.73
N ALA A 266 18.87 -19.74 44.92
CA ALA A 266 19.68 -18.75 45.64
C ALA A 266 20.80 -18.02 44.89
N ARG A 267 20.58 -16.73 44.59
CA ARG A 267 21.09 -15.62 45.43
C ARG A 267 20.75 -14.24 44.86
N LEU A 268 20.46 -13.33 45.80
CA LEU A 268 20.23 -11.90 45.67
C LEU A 268 21.29 -11.15 44.86
N GLY A 269 20.86 -10.22 44.03
CA GLY A 269 21.72 -9.28 43.30
C GLY A 269 20.93 -8.23 42.55
N VAL A 270 19.99 -7.56 43.23
CA VAL A 270 19.20 -6.46 42.66
C VAL A 270 20.11 -5.24 42.46
N ASN A 271 20.60 -5.06 41.24
CA ASN A 271 21.16 -3.78 40.81
C ASN A 271 20.02 -2.76 40.64
N GLN A 272 19.69 -2.04 41.73
CA GLN A 272 18.79 -0.90 41.69
C GLN A 272 19.46 0.27 40.95
N ARG A 273 19.30 0.34 39.63
CA ARG A 273 19.42 1.63 38.91
C ARG A 273 18.09 2.35 38.96
N ARG A 274 17.81 2.97 40.11
CA ARG A 274 16.68 3.88 40.31
C ARG A 274 16.95 5.17 39.53
N LEU A 275 16.28 5.37 38.39
CA LEU A 275 16.15 6.69 37.77
C LEU A 275 15.18 7.49 38.66
N SER A 276 15.72 8.36 39.50
CA SER A 276 14.91 9.33 40.25
C SER A 276 14.96 10.67 39.51
N TRP A 277 13.77 11.22 39.24
CA TRP A 277 13.62 12.60 38.75
C TRP A 277 13.86 13.57 39.91
N PRO A 278 14.40 14.77 39.65
CA PRO A 278 14.69 15.74 40.71
C PRO A 278 13.39 16.31 41.29
N PRO A 279 13.38 16.71 42.56
CA PRO A 279 12.22 17.37 43.16
C PRO A 279 12.03 18.76 42.53
N VAL A 280 10.79 19.06 42.19
CA VAL A 280 10.36 20.39 41.78
C VAL A 280 10.37 21.28 43.03
N GLN A 281 11.19 22.34 43.02
CA GLN A 281 11.07 23.47 43.95
C GLN A 281 10.09 24.50 43.40
#